data_AF-W2LP31-F1
#
_entry.id   AF-W2LP31-F1
#
_cell.length_a   1.000
_cell.length_b   1.000
_cell.length_c   1.000
_cell.angle_alpha   90.00
_cell.angle_beta   90.00
_cell.angle_gamma   90.00
#
_symmetry.space_group_name_H-M   'P 1'
#
loop_
_entity.id
_entity.type
_entity.pdbx_description
1 polymer ?
#
loop_
_entity_poly.entity_id
_entity_poly.type
_entity_poly.pdbx_seq_one_letter_code
_entity_poly.pdbx_strand_id
1 'polypeptide(L)'
;PNKFKIYTVKADLDLIVHTKVVIVDDVYMSVGSANWNRRSMTSDPELNAEVVDDETVESPEGVTVGKLPRDFRIRKFVEMTGLSYEELDAMTFIEAANQLALAAADESTILENLDIKHHAYFFAITDTIRMVSDPQDTCTYSSR
;
A
#
# COMPACT_ATOMS: atom_id res chain seq x y z
N PRO A 1 14.84 -5.78 -7.80
CA PRO A 1 14.40 -5.54 -6.40
C PRO A 1 14.57 -6.83 -5.60
N ASN A 2 15.23 -6.77 -4.43
CA ASN A 2 15.49 -7.99 -3.62
C ASN A 2 14.36 -8.31 -2.64
N LYS A 3 13.36 -7.42 -2.53
CA LYS A 3 12.18 -7.60 -1.67
C LYS A 3 10.97 -6.95 -2.34
N PHE A 4 9.92 -7.73 -2.53
CA PHE A 4 8.60 -7.28 -2.96
C PHE A 4 7.59 -8.16 -2.23
N LYS A 5 6.63 -7.54 -1.54
CA LYS A 5 5.62 -8.21 -0.73
C LYS A 5 4.31 -7.47 -0.86
N ILE A 6 3.23 -8.22 -0.94
CA ILE A 6 1.87 -7.70 -0.89
C ILE A 6 1.18 -8.41 0.26
N TYR A 7 0.54 -7.63 1.11
CA TYR A 7 -0.21 -8.13 2.26
C TYR A 7 -1.68 -7.78 2.09
N THR A 8 -2.54 -8.59 2.71
CA THR A 8 -3.95 -8.31 2.91
C THR A 8 -4.24 -8.39 4.40
N VAL A 9 -5.48 -8.11 4.80
CA VAL A 9 -5.97 -8.37 6.14
C VAL A 9 -6.54 -9.79 6.23
N LYS A 10 -6.46 -10.41 7.42
CA LYS A 10 -7.05 -11.71 7.68
C LYS A 10 -8.57 -11.67 7.48
N ALA A 11 -9.09 -12.66 6.74
CA ALA A 11 -10.48 -12.66 6.29
C ALA A 11 -11.52 -12.79 7.42
N ASP A 12 -11.16 -13.44 8.53
CA ASP A 12 -12.03 -13.66 9.69
C ASP A 12 -12.24 -12.40 10.55
N LEU A 13 -11.42 -11.37 10.35
CA LEU A 13 -11.53 -10.09 11.06
C LEU A 13 -12.55 -9.12 10.43
N ASP A 14 -13.07 -9.42 9.23
CA ASP A 14 -14.04 -8.56 8.50
C ASP A 14 -13.58 -7.09 8.35
N LEU A 15 -12.27 -6.89 8.14
CA LEU A 15 -11.66 -5.59 7.94
C LEU A 15 -11.63 -5.22 6.45
N ILE A 16 -11.89 -3.95 6.15
CA ILE A 16 -11.84 -3.42 4.77
C ILE A 16 -10.71 -2.38 4.67
N VAL A 17 -9.76 -2.64 3.78
CA VAL A 17 -8.72 -1.66 3.41
C VAL A 17 -9.29 -0.70 2.36
N HIS A 18 -9.90 0.39 2.81
CA HIS A 18 -10.42 1.44 1.91
C HIS A 18 -9.40 2.58 1.68
N THR A 19 -8.19 2.44 2.18
CA THR A 19 -7.12 3.44 2.10
C THR A 19 -6.60 3.60 0.67
N LYS A 20 -6.29 4.84 0.28
CA LYS A 20 -5.49 5.16 -0.92
C LYS A 20 -4.37 6.10 -0.52
N VAL A 21 -3.26 5.51 -0.07
CA VAL A 21 -2.07 6.21 0.40
C VAL A 21 -0.85 5.60 -0.26
N VAL A 22 0.10 6.45 -0.65
CA VAL A 22 1.42 6.05 -1.13
C VAL A 22 2.46 6.78 -0.31
N ILE A 23 3.49 6.07 0.15
CA ILE A 23 4.66 6.64 0.83
C ILE A 23 5.88 6.17 0.05
N VAL A 24 6.78 7.09 -0.27
CA VAL A 24 8.03 6.80 -0.99
C VAL A 24 9.19 7.35 -0.18
N ASP A 25 10.11 6.46 0.18
CA ASP A 25 11.39 6.74 0.84
C ASP A 25 11.31 7.56 2.14
N ASP A 26 10.15 7.58 2.82
CA ASP A 26 9.84 8.50 3.92
C ASP A 26 10.05 9.99 3.56
N VAL A 27 10.03 10.35 2.27
CA VAL A 27 10.22 11.72 1.75
C VAL A 27 8.94 12.28 1.13
N TYR A 28 8.17 11.43 0.46
CA TYR A 28 6.95 11.82 -0.24
C TYR A 28 5.78 10.96 0.22
N MET A 29 4.64 11.60 0.46
CA MET A 29 3.39 10.92 0.78
C MET A 29 2.23 11.50 -0.04
N SER A 30 1.51 10.64 -0.74
CA SER A 30 0.22 10.94 -1.36
C SER A 30 -0.89 10.35 -0.51
N VAL A 31 -1.94 11.13 -0.22
CA VAL A 31 -3.17 10.64 0.43
C VAL A 31 -4.39 11.24 -0.25
N GLY A 32 -5.40 10.43 -0.56
CA GLY A 32 -6.59 10.93 -1.23
C GLY A 32 -7.65 9.89 -1.55
N SER A 33 -8.44 10.18 -2.56
CA SER A 33 -9.54 9.32 -3.02
C SER A 33 -9.15 8.37 -4.16
N ALA A 34 -8.08 8.69 -4.90
CA ALA A 34 -7.72 7.95 -6.11
C ALA A 34 -7.25 6.52 -5.80
N ASN A 35 -8.05 5.52 -6.21
CA ASN A 35 -7.64 4.12 -6.16
C ASN A 35 -6.50 3.84 -7.14
N TRP A 36 -5.69 2.82 -6.88
CA TRP A 36 -4.71 2.36 -7.85
C TRP A 36 -5.34 1.45 -8.92
N ASN A 37 -6.26 2.03 -9.69
CA ASN A 37 -6.89 1.41 -10.83
C ASN A 37 -7.02 2.44 -11.94
N ARG A 38 -7.42 1.98 -13.13
CA ARG A 38 -7.53 2.89 -14.27
C ARG A 38 -8.64 3.93 -14.08
N ARG A 39 -9.76 3.57 -13.48
CA ARG A 39 -10.90 4.47 -13.29
C ARG A 39 -10.50 5.75 -12.54
N SER A 40 -9.91 5.60 -11.37
CA SER A 40 -9.43 6.73 -10.55
C SER A 40 -8.25 7.46 -11.21
N MET A 41 -7.42 6.77 -12.00
CA MET A 41 -6.25 7.38 -12.64
C MET A 41 -6.55 8.03 -14.00
N THR A 42 -7.80 7.98 -14.50
CA THR A 42 -8.13 8.51 -15.84
C THR A 42 -9.51 9.16 -15.98
N SER A 43 -10.54 8.64 -15.34
CA SER A 43 -11.94 8.97 -15.65
C SER A 43 -12.67 9.65 -14.49
N ASP A 44 -12.55 9.08 -13.29
CA ASP A 44 -13.26 9.60 -12.13
C ASP A 44 -12.62 10.91 -11.65
N PRO A 45 -13.42 11.90 -11.24
CA PRO A 45 -12.89 13.08 -10.58
C PRO A 45 -12.36 12.68 -9.19
N GLU A 46 -11.04 12.68 -9.05
CA GLU A 46 -10.36 12.34 -7.80
C GLU A 46 -9.63 13.56 -7.21
N LEU A 47 -9.33 13.50 -5.91
CA LEU A 47 -8.47 14.48 -5.25
C LEU A 47 -7.48 13.80 -4.31
N ASN A 48 -6.20 14.11 -4.49
CA ASN A 48 -5.13 13.72 -3.59
C ASN A 48 -4.40 14.96 -3.07
N ALA A 49 -3.92 14.86 -1.84
CA ALA A 49 -2.95 15.78 -1.26
C ALA A 49 -1.56 15.15 -1.38
N GLU A 50 -0.65 15.91 -1.99
CA GLU A 50 0.75 15.55 -2.15
C GLU A 50 1.57 16.25 -1.06
N VAL A 51 2.21 15.46 -0.20
CA VAL A 51 2.89 15.94 0.99
C VAL A 51 4.38 15.68 0.86
N VAL A 52 5.14 16.76 0.88
CA VAL A 52 6.60 16.77 1.03
C VAL A 52 6.89 17.69 2.22
N ASP A 53 7.54 17.15 3.24
CA ASP A 53 7.74 17.83 4.51
C ASP A 53 9.04 18.63 4.49
N ASP A 54 9.02 19.87 4.99
CA ASP A 54 10.22 20.70 5.16
C ASP A 54 10.91 20.45 6.51
N GLU A 55 10.17 19.89 7.48
CA GLU A 55 10.75 19.34 8.70
C GLU A 55 11.35 17.95 8.41
N THR A 56 12.63 17.80 8.71
CA THR A 56 13.37 16.54 8.48
C THR A 56 13.91 15.94 9.75
N VAL A 57 14.11 14.62 9.75
CA VAL A 57 14.78 13.86 10.82
C VAL A 57 15.78 12.87 10.22
N GLU A 58 16.78 12.48 11.02
CA GLU A 58 17.69 11.39 10.66
C GLU A 58 17.04 10.05 10.96
N SER A 59 16.97 9.17 9.95
CA SER A 59 16.53 7.80 10.15
C SER A 59 17.62 6.93 10.79
N PRO A 60 17.28 5.75 11.36
CA PRO A 60 18.27 4.82 11.91
C PRO A 60 19.31 4.32 10.92
N GLU A 61 19.02 4.36 9.60
CA GLU A 61 20.01 4.08 8.56
C GLU A 61 20.91 5.27 8.19
N GLY A 62 20.78 6.41 8.88
CA GLY A 62 21.61 7.60 8.66
C GLY A 62 21.24 8.40 7.42
N VAL A 63 19.96 8.38 7.05
CA VAL A 63 19.41 9.13 5.92
C VAL A 63 18.46 10.19 6.44
N THR A 64 18.62 11.43 5.97
CA THR A 64 17.67 12.51 6.22
C THR A 64 16.36 12.26 5.47
N VAL A 65 15.24 12.19 6.19
CA VAL A 65 13.90 11.92 5.64
C VAL A 65 12.89 12.94 6.16
N GLY A 66 11.70 13.01 5.55
CA GLY A 66 10.61 13.86 6.00
C GLY A 66 10.03 13.36 7.31
N LYS A 67 9.80 14.26 8.27
CA LYS A 67 9.33 13.89 9.61
C LYS A 67 7.92 13.30 9.56
N LEU A 68 7.00 13.92 8.83
CA LEU A 68 5.61 13.50 8.74
C LEU A 68 5.41 12.18 7.97
N PRO A 69 5.99 11.97 6.76
CA PRO A 69 5.89 10.67 6.08
C PRO A 69 6.48 9.53 6.93
N ARG A 70 7.62 9.76 7.59
CA ARG A 70 8.26 8.80 8.49
C ARG A 70 7.35 8.42 9.67
N ASP A 71 6.87 9.41 10.42
CA ASP A 71 6.00 9.21 11.57
C ASP A 71 4.70 8.48 11.18
N PHE A 72 4.09 8.87 10.04
CA PHE A 72 2.90 8.20 9.53
C PHE A 72 3.17 6.72 9.23
N ARG A 73 4.29 6.42 8.54
CA ARG A 73 4.70 5.04 8.24
C ARG A 73 4.92 4.22 9.51
N ILE A 74 5.58 4.77 10.54
CA ILE A 74 5.78 4.07 11.82
C ILE A 74 4.44 3.74 12.47
N ARG A 75 3.51 4.71 12.57
CA ARG A 75 2.18 4.47 13.16
C ARG A 75 1.37 3.43 12.41
N LYS A 76 1.48 3.37 11.08
CA LYS A 76 0.87 2.28 10.30
C LYS A 76 1.52 0.93 10.59
N PHE A 77 2.83 0.88 10.80
CA PHE A 77 3.50 -0.36 11.19
C PHE A 77 3.12 -0.79 12.61
N VAL A 78 2.91 0.15 13.55
CA VAL A 78 2.35 -0.15 14.89
C VAL A 78 1.01 -0.87 14.75
N GLU A 79 0.08 -0.31 13.97
CA GLU A 79 -1.23 -0.92 13.71
C GLU A 79 -1.12 -2.32 13.08
N MET A 80 -0.21 -2.50 12.13
CA MET A 80 -0.06 -3.75 11.38
C MET A 80 0.69 -4.85 12.13
N THR A 81 1.62 -4.49 13.02
CA THR A 81 2.54 -5.43 13.68
C THR A 81 2.25 -5.63 15.16
N GLY A 82 1.56 -4.70 15.82
CA GLY A 82 1.35 -4.69 17.27
C GLY A 82 2.58 -4.28 18.09
N LEU A 83 3.71 -3.97 17.45
CA LEU A 83 4.91 -3.45 18.12
C LEU A 83 4.72 -1.99 18.55
N SER A 84 5.47 -1.55 19.55
CA SER A 84 5.43 -0.15 19.99
C SER A 84 6.05 0.80 18.95
N TYR A 85 5.69 2.08 19.06
CA TYR A 85 6.26 3.12 18.20
C TYR A 85 7.78 3.19 18.40
N GLU A 86 8.24 3.15 19.65
CA GLU A 86 9.65 3.27 20.02
C GLU A 86 10.48 2.12 19.46
N GLU A 87 9.96 0.89 19.50
CA GLU A 87 10.62 -0.27 18.90
C GLU A 87 10.77 -0.11 17.38
N LEU A 88 9.71 0.32 16.70
CA LEU A 88 9.71 0.50 15.24
C LEU A 88 10.52 1.71 14.78
N ASP A 89 10.56 2.79 15.56
CA ASP A 89 11.34 3.98 15.25
C ASP A 89 12.85 3.75 15.41
N ALA A 90 13.25 2.87 16.33
CA ALA A 90 14.64 2.48 16.52
C ALA A 90 15.18 1.55 15.41
N MET A 91 14.30 0.91 14.63
CA MET A 91 14.68 -0.01 13.55
C MET A 91 15.04 0.73 12.26
N THR A 92 16.01 0.19 11.52
CA THR A 92 16.15 0.54 10.10
C THR A 92 14.87 0.18 9.34
N PHE A 93 14.62 0.84 8.21
CA PHE A 93 13.46 0.57 7.37
C PHE A 93 13.36 -0.90 6.98
N ILE A 94 14.50 -1.56 6.68
CA ILE A 94 14.51 -2.97 6.31
C ILE A 94 14.11 -3.87 7.48
N GLU A 95 14.59 -3.59 8.68
CA GLU A 95 14.23 -4.32 9.90
C GLU A 95 12.74 -4.13 10.22
N ALA A 96 12.25 -2.89 10.21
CA ALA A 96 10.84 -2.59 10.43
C ALA A 96 9.95 -3.27 9.37
N ALA A 97 10.35 -3.23 8.09
CA ALA A 97 9.62 -3.91 7.02
C ALA A 97 9.72 -5.44 7.07
N ASN A 98 10.68 -6.02 7.81
CA ASN A 98 10.71 -7.46 8.07
C ASN A 98 9.66 -7.85 9.11
N GLN A 99 9.29 -6.95 10.03
CA GLN A 99 8.25 -7.20 11.03
C GLN A 99 6.87 -7.45 10.39
N LEU A 100 6.57 -6.84 9.23
CA LEU A 100 5.32 -7.12 8.51
C LEU A 100 5.18 -8.59 8.10
N ALA A 101 6.29 -9.26 7.75
CA ALA A 101 6.26 -10.68 7.43
C ALA A 101 6.05 -11.55 8.66
N LEU A 102 6.60 -11.15 9.81
CA LEU A 102 6.38 -11.82 11.09
C LEU A 102 4.93 -11.64 11.55
N ALA A 103 4.41 -10.42 11.44
CA ALA A 103 3.01 -10.11 11.73
C ALA A 103 2.06 -10.95 10.86
N ALA A 104 2.33 -11.04 9.56
CA ALA A 104 1.51 -11.86 8.65
C ALA A 104 1.49 -13.36 8.99
N ALA A 105 2.46 -13.87 9.76
CA ALA A 105 2.50 -15.25 10.25
C ALA A 105 1.93 -15.41 11.67
N ASP A 106 1.67 -14.31 12.37
CA ASP A 106 1.14 -14.27 13.73
C ASP A 106 -0.38 -14.12 13.71
N GLU A 107 -1.09 -15.09 14.28
CA GLU A 107 -2.56 -15.11 14.34
C GLU A 107 -3.17 -13.92 15.11
N SER A 108 -2.41 -13.29 16.00
CA SER A 108 -2.89 -12.18 16.84
C SER A 108 -2.90 -10.82 16.14
N THR A 109 -2.24 -10.68 14.98
CA THR A 109 -2.17 -9.42 14.23
C THR A 109 -3.23 -9.34 13.13
N ILE A 110 -3.33 -8.22 12.42
CA ILE A 110 -4.32 -8.04 11.34
C ILE A 110 -3.87 -8.56 9.97
N LEU A 111 -2.56 -8.77 9.75
CA LEU A 111 -2.01 -9.01 8.41
C LEU A 111 -2.04 -10.49 7.99
N GLU A 112 -2.11 -10.71 6.68
CA GLU A 112 -1.93 -11.99 5.99
C GLU A 112 -1.15 -11.77 4.68
N ASN A 113 -0.43 -12.78 4.19
CA ASN A 113 0.22 -12.70 2.88
C ASN A 113 -0.84 -12.73 1.77
N LEU A 114 -0.77 -11.80 0.82
CA LEU A 114 -1.61 -11.87 -0.38
C LEU A 114 -0.95 -12.77 -1.42
N ASP A 115 -1.23 -14.08 -1.33
CA ASP A 115 -0.83 -15.04 -2.35
C ASP A 115 -1.88 -15.11 -3.46
N ILE A 116 -1.50 -14.68 -4.66
CA ILE A 116 -2.37 -14.80 -5.84
C ILE A 116 -2.46 -16.28 -6.23
N LYS A 117 -3.57 -16.92 -5.85
CA LYS A 117 -3.88 -18.28 -6.29
C LYS A 117 -4.41 -18.21 -7.72
N HIS A 118 -3.77 -18.92 -8.63
CA HIS A 118 -4.29 -19.06 -9.99
C HIS A 118 -5.65 -19.76 -9.93
N HIS A 119 -6.68 -19.11 -10.46
CA HIS A 119 -7.97 -19.75 -10.66
C HIS A 119 -8.15 -20.11 -12.12
N ALA A 120 -8.67 -21.32 -12.38
CA ALA A 120 -8.92 -21.77 -13.74
C ALA A 120 -9.78 -20.78 -14.53
N TYR A 121 -10.76 -20.11 -13.91
CA TYR A 121 -11.60 -19.12 -14.60
C TYR A 121 -10.87 -17.83 -15.02
N PHE A 122 -9.60 -17.62 -14.68
CA PHE A 122 -8.85 -16.43 -15.12
C PHE A 122 -8.80 -16.32 -16.65
N PHE A 123 -8.76 -17.44 -17.40
CA PHE A 123 -8.86 -17.41 -18.87
C PHE A 123 -10.22 -16.86 -19.36
N ALA A 124 -11.26 -16.97 -18.54
CA ALA A 124 -12.61 -16.52 -18.86
C ALA A 124 -12.84 -15.03 -18.53
N ILE A 125 -11.90 -14.37 -17.84
CA ILE A 125 -11.85 -12.91 -17.70
C ILE A 125 -11.46 -12.31 -19.05
N THR A 126 -12.45 -12.33 -19.95
CA THR A 126 -12.40 -11.80 -21.30
C THR A 126 -12.79 -10.33 -21.30
N ASP A 127 -12.61 -9.66 -22.44
CA ASP A 127 -13.08 -8.28 -22.63
C ASP A 127 -14.57 -8.12 -22.29
N THR A 128 -15.39 -9.16 -22.48
CA THR A 128 -16.81 -9.15 -22.08
C THR A 128 -16.98 -8.96 -20.56
N ILE A 129 -16.22 -9.70 -19.74
CA ILE A 129 -16.28 -9.53 -18.27
C ILE A 129 -15.69 -8.17 -17.87
N ARG A 130 -14.62 -7.74 -18.54
CA ARG A 130 -14.04 -6.40 -18.32
C ARG A 130 -15.07 -5.30 -18.58
N MET A 131 -15.82 -5.36 -19.67
CA MET A 131 -16.87 -4.39 -20.01
C MET A 131 -18.04 -4.39 -19.02
N VAL A 132 -18.38 -5.52 -18.41
CA VAL A 132 -19.41 -5.55 -17.36
C VAL A 132 -18.90 -4.91 -16.07
N SER A 133 -17.65 -5.20 -15.70
CA SER A 133 -17.04 -4.67 -14.48
C SER A 133 -16.67 -3.18 -14.59
N ASP A 134 -16.22 -2.74 -15.77
CA ASP A 134 -15.79 -1.37 -16.04
C ASP A 134 -16.26 -0.91 -17.44
N PRO A 135 -17.56 -0.63 -17.61
CA PRO A 135 -18.15 -0.28 -18.92
C PRO A 135 -17.65 1.06 -19.48
N GLN A 136 -16.99 1.87 -18.66
CA GLN A 136 -16.45 3.18 -19.02
C GLN A 136 -15.00 3.09 -19.54
N ASP A 137 -14.45 1.88 -19.61
CA ASP A 137 -13.19 1.61 -20.28
C ASP A 137 -13.31 1.93 -21.80
N THR A 138 -12.94 3.15 -22.18
CA THR A 138 -13.09 3.68 -23.54
C THR A 138 -11.76 4.06 -24.22
N CYS A 139 -10.61 3.59 -23.71
CA CYS A 139 -9.31 3.86 -24.36
C CYS A 139 -9.23 3.12 -25.69
N THR A 140 -9.56 3.82 -26.77
CA THR A 140 -9.20 3.41 -28.13
C THR A 140 -7.73 3.75 -28.34
N TYR A 141 -6.86 2.74 -28.30
CA TYR A 141 -5.48 2.93 -28.71
C TYR A 141 -5.48 3.27 -30.21
N SER A 142 -5.35 4.55 -30.56
CA SER A 142 -4.95 4.89 -31.92
C SER A 142 -3.48 4.48 -32.07
N SER A 143 -3.20 3.46 -32.86
CA SER A 143 -1.83 3.16 -33.26
C SER A 143 -1.27 4.38 -33.98
N ARG A 144 -0.36 5.11 -33.33
CA ARG A 144 0.56 6.03 -33.99
C ARG A 144 1.87 5.31 -34.23
#